data_AF-A0A920TWA7-F1
#
_entry.id   AF-A0A920TWA7-F1
#
_cell.length_a   1.000
_cell.length_b   1.000
_cell.length_c   1.000
_cell.angle_alpha   90.00
_cell.angle_beta   90.00
_cell.angle_gamma   90.00
#
_symmetry.space_group_name_H-M   'P 1'
#
loop_
_entity.id
_entity.type
_entity.pdbx_description
1 polymer ?
#
loop_
_entity_poly.entity_id
_entity_poly.type
_entity_poly.pdbx_seq_one_letter_code
_entity_poly.pdbx_strand_id
1 'polypeptide(L)' 'MISHDNPTELETIRHSCAHLMAQAVQELFPGTQVTIGPVIEDGFFYDFLVKRRLFLKI' A
#
# COMPACT_ATOMS: atom_id res chain seq x y z
N MET A 1 -19.51 -12.02 6.43
CA MET A 1 -19.51 -11.45 7.78
C MET A 1 -18.09 -11.60 8.28
N ILE A 2 -17.32 -10.51 8.28
CA ILE A 2 -15.90 -10.55 8.68
C ILE A 2 -15.90 -10.53 10.21
N SER A 3 -15.27 -11.52 10.83
CA SER A 3 -15.08 -11.54 12.28
C SER A 3 -13.96 -10.56 12.60
N HIS A 4 -14.22 -9.58 13.46
CA HIS A 4 -13.29 -8.49 13.75
C HIS A 4 -11.97 -8.92 14.43
N ASP A 5 -11.82 -10.20 14.77
CA ASP A 5 -10.73 -10.74 15.60
C ASP A 5 -9.93 -11.88 14.95
N ASN A 6 -10.02 -12.09 13.64
CA ASN A 6 -9.13 -13.03 12.95
C ASN A 6 -7.87 -12.30 12.43
N PRO A 7 -6.71 -12.45 13.11
CA PRO A 7 -5.49 -11.72 12.73
C PRO A 7 -5.04 -12.02 11.29
N THR A 8 -5.21 -13.25 10.82
CA THR A 8 -4.91 -13.68 9.44
C THR A 8 -5.82 -13.05 8.39
N GLU A 9 -7.09 -12.78 8.71
CA GLU A 9 -8.01 -12.11 7.79
C GLU A 9 -7.67 -10.63 7.67
N LEU A 10 -7.31 -9.98 8.78
CA LEU A 10 -6.83 -8.59 8.80
C LEU A 10 -5.52 -8.42 8.03
N GLU A 11 -4.58 -9.35 8.15
CA GLU A 11 -3.35 -9.36 7.34
C GLU A 11 -3.65 -9.44 5.85
N THR A 12 -4.61 -10.27 5.45
CA THR A 12 -5.02 -10.42 4.05
C THR A 12 -5.61 -9.11 3.49
N ILE A 13 -6.45 -8.43 4.28
CA ILE A 13 -7.02 -7.13 3.91
C ILE A 13 -5.90 -6.09 3.78
N ARG A 14 -5.00 -5.99 4.76
CA ARG A 14 -3.88 -5.04 4.74
C ARG A 14 -2.96 -5.26 3.53
N HIS A 15 -2.66 -6.51 3.20
CA HIS A 15 -1.87 -6.85 2.02
C HIS A 15 -2.58 -6.41 0.73
N SER A 16 -3.88 -6.66 0.61
CA SER A 16 -4.67 -6.25 -0.55
C SER A 16 -4.72 -4.73 -0.70
N CYS A 17 -4.90 -4.01 0.41
CA CYS A 17 -4.84 -2.54 0.44
C CYS A 17 -3.47 -1.99 0.05
N ALA A 18 -2.38 -2.66 0.45
CA ALA A 18 -1.03 -2.30 0.02
C ALA A 18 -0.90 -2.36 -1.50
N HIS A 19 -1.35 -3.46 -2.13
CA HIS A 19 -1.33 -3.60 -3.59
C HIS A 19 -2.18 -2.54 -4.30
N LEU A 20 -3.37 -2.25 -3.78
CA LEU A 20 -4.23 -1.19 -4.32
C LEU A 20 -3.55 0.19 -4.25
N MET A 21 -2.86 0.49 -3.15
CA MET A 21 -2.08 1.72 -3.01
C MET A 21 -0.95 1.77 -4.05
N ALA A 22 -0.20 0.68 -4.22
CA ALA A 22 0.88 0.61 -5.21
C ALA A 22 0.38 0.82 -6.64
N GLN A 23 -0.76 0.22 -7.00
CA GLN A 23 -1.37 0.42 -8.31
C GLN A 23 -1.80 1.88 -8.51
N ALA A 24 -2.53 2.46 -7.55
CA ALA A 24 -2.98 3.85 -7.62
C ALA A 24 -1.80 4.83 -7.73
N VAL A 25 -0.72 4.60 -6.98
CA VAL A 25 0.50 5.43 -7.06
C VAL A 25 1.15 5.32 -8.44
N GLN A 26 1.24 4.13 -9.03
CA GLN A 26 1.80 3.97 -10.37
C GLN A 26 0.93 4.64 -11.45
N GLU A 27 -0.40 4.60 -11.33
CA GLU A 27 -1.32 5.27 -12.24
C GLU A 27 -1.21 6.81 -12.13
N LEU A 28 -1.18 7.35 -10.91
CA LEU A 28 -1.10 8.79 -10.67
C LEU A 28 0.30 9.37 -10.94
N PHE A 29 1.35 8.57 -10.72
CA PHE A 29 2.74 8.97 -10.89
C PHE A 29 3.49 7.97 -11.78
N PRO A 30 3.29 8.05 -13.12
CA PRO A 30 3.94 7.15 -14.05
C PRO A 30 5.47 7.18 -13.93
N GLY A 31 6.09 6.00 -13.90
CA GLY A 31 7.54 5.85 -13.75
C GLY A 31 8.03 5.78 -12.29
N THR A 32 7.12 5.75 -11.32
CA THR A 32 7.42 5.41 -9.93
C THR A 32 7.84 3.96 -9.82
N GLN A 33 8.98 3.69 -9.18
CA GLN A 33 9.44 2.33 -8.91
C GLN A 33 8.96 1.89 -7.53
N VAL A 34 8.31 0.73 -7.48
CA VAL A 34 7.87 0.09 -6.24
C VAL A 34 9.00 -0.78 -5.72
N THR A 35 9.39 -0.61 -4.45
CA THR A 35 10.46 -1.42 -3.84
C THR A 35 9.86 -2.46 -2.90
N ILE A 36 9.49 -2.06 -1.67
CA ILE A 36 9.04 -2.98 -0.62
C ILE A 36 7.73 -2.47 -0.03
N GLY A 37 6.76 -3.37 0.18
CA GLY A 37 5.49 -3.05 0.82
C GLY A 37 5.07 -4.10 1.85
N PRO A 38 5.65 -4.07 3.07
CA PRO A 38 5.33 -5.06 4.09
C PRO A 38 4.04 -4.68 4.83
N VAL A 39 3.31 -5.70 5.29
CA VAL A 39 2.27 -5.56 6.31
C VAL A 39 2.97 -5.47 7.67
N ILE A 40 2.48 -4.58 8.54
CA ILE A 40 2.93 -4.40 9.92
C ILE A 40 1.76 -4.61 10.90
N GLU A 41 2.05 -4.69 12.19
CA GLU A 41 1.07 -5.02 13.25
C GLU A 41 -0.20 -4.16 13.21
N ASP A 42 -0.07 -2.87 12.86
CA ASP A 42 -1.20 -1.93 12.80
C ASP A 42 -1.56 -1.43 11.39
N GLY A 43 -0.96 -1.98 10.33
CA GLY A 43 -1.21 -1.47 8.98
C GLY A 43 -0.27 -2.02 7.91
N PHE A 44 0.06 -1.18 6.94
CA PHE A 44 1.02 -1.47 5.88
C PHE A 44 1.65 -0.17 5.42
N PHE A 45 2.83 -0.26 4.80
CA PHE A 45 3.43 0.88 4.12
C PHE A 45 4.04 0.43 2.80
N TYR A 46 4.33 1.38 1.92
CA TYR A 46 5.09 1.14 0.70
C TYR A 46 6.21 2.15 0.59
N ASP A 47 7.38 1.67 0.21
CA ASP A 47 8.49 2.51 -0.24
C ASP A 47 8.46 2.65 -1.77
N PHE A 48 8.60 3.89 -2.22
CA PHE A 48 8.49 4.26 -3.63
C PHE A 48 9.66 5.14 -4.02
N LEU A 49 10.38 4.74 -5.06
CA LEU A 49 11.42 5.56 -5.65
C LEU A 49 10.82 6.40 -6.78
N VAL A 50 10.75 7.70 -6.54
CA VAL A 50 10.19 8.69 -7.46
C VAL A 50 11.22 9.70 -7.94
N LYS A 51 11.28 9.88 -9.27
CA LYS A 51 12.20 10.85 -9.91
C LYS A 51 11.80 12.31 -9.69
N ARG A 52 10.54 12.56 -9.32
CA ARG A 52 10.00 13.89 -9.02
C ARG A 52 9.29 13.86 -7.68
N ARG A 53 9.42 14.93 -6.90
CA ARG A 53 8.80 15.03 -5.57
C ARG A 53 7.27 14.82 -5.68
N LEU A 54 6.74 13.82 -5.00
CA LEU A 54 5.29 13.65 -4.88
C LEU A 54 4.72 14.82 -4.09
N PHE A 55 3.85 15.60 -4.71
CA PHE A 55 2.87 16.40 -4.00
C PHE A 55 1.54 15.67 -4.13
N LEU A 56 1.17 14.92 -3.09
CA LEU A 56 -0.16 14.35 -3.00
C LEU A 56 -1.11 15.49 -2.62
N LYS A 57 -1.78 16.08 -3.62
CA LYS A 57 -2.97 16.89 -3.38
C LYS A 57 -4.12 15.91 -3.11
N ILE A 58 -4.31 15.58 -1.84
CA ILE A 58 -5.51 14.94 -1.33
C ILE A 58 -6.60 15.98 -1.15
#